data_AF-A0A6P2CPC4-F1
#
_entry.id   AF-A0A6P2CPC4-F1
#
_cell.length_a   1.000
_cell.length_b   1.000
_cell.length_c   1.000
_cell.angle_alpha   90.00
_cell.angle_beta   90.00
_cell.angle_gamma   90.00
#
_symmetry.space_group_name_H-M   'P 1'
#
loop_
_entity.id
_entity.type
_entity.pdbx_description
1 polymer ?
#
loop_
_entity_poly.entity_id
_entity_poly.type
_entity_poly.pdbx_seq_one_letter_code
_entity_poly.pdbx_strand_id
1 'polypeptide(L)'
;MAFNKTVTMPKDKTYKLSDDVKKYTLGDLGFITNQAGVHILHRALEPEKALNNSIQLKVSINETLTGFKMSTVSAGDVVRVDIFKNNNAAKLVELYHFFIAELIDRGVLEVVDV
;
A
#
# COMPACT_ATOMS: atom_id res chain seq x y z
N MET A 1 -2.11 4.69 18.60
CA MET A 1 -0.97 4.92 17.69
C MET A 1 -1.46 4.75 16.27
N ALA A 2 -1.10 5.63 15.33
CA ALA A 2 -1.70 5.62 13.99
C ALA A 2 -0.98 4.68 13.00
N PHE A 3 0.32 4.45 13.18
CA PHE A 3 1.15 3.59 12.31
C PHE A 3 1.55 2.34 13.08
N ASN A 4 1.57 1.19 12.39
CA ASN A 4 1.92 -0.10 12.97
C ASN A 4 3.11 -0.69 12.22
N LYS A 5 3.95 -1.47 12.91
CA LYS A 5 5.02 -2.23 12.25
C LYS A 5 4.48 -3.36 11.37
N THR A 6 3.28 -3.84 11.69
CA THR A 6 2.60 -4.96 11.02
C THR A 6 1.16 -4.58 10.69
N VAL A 7 0.69 -4.92 9.50
CA VAL A 7 -0.67 -4.68 9.01
C VAL A 7 -1.20 -5.97 8.37
N THR A 8 -2.35 -6.43 8.84
CA THR A 8 -3.06 -7.57 8.25
C THR A 8 -4.06 -7.08 7.21
N MET A 9 -3.93 -7.57 5.97
CA MET A 9 -4.94 -7.39 4.94
C MET A 9 -5.97 -8.52 5.08
N PRO A 10 -7.25 -8.23 5.40
CA PRO A 10 -8.25 -9.26 5.58
C PRO A 10 -8.39 -10.12 4.31
N LYS A 11 -8.47 -11.44 4.49
CA LYS A 11 -8.58 -12.43 3.39
C LYS A 11 -7.36 -12.51 2.45
N ASP A 12 -6.24 -11.97 2.87
CA ASP A 12 -4.97 -12.08 2.16
C ASP A 12 -3.85 -12.45 3.15
N LYS A 13 -2.89 -11.58 3.39
CA LYS A 13 -1.73 -11.86 4.25
C LYS A 13 -1.49 -10.76 5.27
N THR A 14 -0.63 -11.09 6.23
CA THR A 14 -0.05 -10.11 7.14
C THR A 14 1.28 -9.63 6.59
N TYR A 15 1.47 -8.32 6.58
CA TYR A 15 2.66 -7.66 6.06
C TYR A 15 3.33 -6.89 7.19
N LYS A 16 4.66 -6.92 7.23
CA LYS A 16 5.45 -6.05 8.10
C LYS A 16 6.27 -5.08 7.26
N LEU A 17 6.54 -3.90 7.82
CA LEU A 17 7.55 -3.00 7.28
C LEU A 17 8.92 -3.66 7.47
N SER A 18 9.74 -3.66 6.42
CA SER A 18 11.10 -4.19 6.51
C SER A 18 11.95 -3.36 7.48
N ASP A 19 12.79 -4.02 8.28
CA ASP A 19 13.73 -3.35 9.17
C ASP A 19 14.87 -2.66 8.41
N ASP A 20 15.08 -3.04 7.13
CA ASP A 20 16.09 -2.49 6.23
C ASP A 20 15.52 -1.47 5.22
N VAL A 21 14.28 -1.02 5.42
CA VAL A 21 13.63 -0.06 4.51
C VAL A 21 14.44 1.24 4.40
N LYS A 22 14.64 1.74 3.18
CA LYS A 22 15.49 2.90 2.91
C LYS A 22 14.71 4.03 2.28
N LYS A 23 14.95 5.25 2.76
CA LYS A 23 14.26 6.47 2.28
C LYS A 23 14.41 6.68 0.77
N TYR A 24 15.59 6.40 0.21
CA TYR A 24 15.82 6.54 -1.23
C TYR A 24 15.03 5.50 -2.04
N THR A 25 14.88 4.27 -1.54
CA THR A 25 14.03 3.25 -2.17
C THR A 25 12.57 3.71 -2.26
N LEU A 26 12.05 4.41 -1.24
CA LEU A 26 10.71 4.99 -1.30
C LEU A 26 10.60 6.04 -2.41
N GLY A 27 11.64 6.85 -2.60
CA GLY A 27 11.73 7.81 -3.72
C GLY A 27 11.72 7.12 -5.08
N ASP A 28 12.53 6.08 -5.26
CA ASP A 28 12.59 5.29 -6.51
C ASP A 28 11.24 4.66 -6.85
N LEU A 29 10.48 4.24 -5.84
CA LEU A 29 9.15 3.66 -5.98
C LEU A 29 8.05 4.72 -6.16
N GLY A 30 8.40 6.01 -6.14
CA GLY A 30 7.45 7.10 -6.35
C GLY A 30 6.54 7.39 -5.16
N PHE A 31 6.98 7.10 -3.93
CA PHE A 31 6.33 7.65 -2.74
C PHE A 31 6.50 9.17 -2.71
N ILE A 32 5.42 9.88 -2.40
CA ILE A 32 5.42 11.34 -2.23
C ILE A 32 5.47 11.64 -0.73
N THR A 33 6.42 12.47 -0.32
CA THR A 33 6.56 12.89 1.08
C THR A 33 5.71 14.13 1.31
N ASN A 34 4.80 14.09 2.28
CA ASN A 34 4.02 15.27 2.66
C ASN A 34 4.80 16.18 3.62
N GLN A 35 4.23 17.33 3.97
CA GLN A 35 4.86 18.30 4.90
C GLN A 35 5.12 17.73 6.31
N ALA A 36 4.39 16.69 6.71
CA ALA A 36 4.57 16.00 7.99
C ALA A 36 5.59 14.85 7.91
N GLY A 37 6.36 14.75 6.82
CA GLY A 37 7.39 13.72 6.65
C GLY A 37 6.85 12.32 6.32
N VAL A 38 5.54 12.14 6.19
CA VAL A 38 4.94 10.84 5.85
C VAL A 38 5.13 10.58 4.36
N HIS A 39 5.66 9.40 4.05
CA HIS A 39 5.83 8.91 2.69
C HIS A 39 4.57 8.19 2.25
N ILE A 40 3.90 8.66 1.19
CA ILE A 40 2.61 8.13 0.74
C ILE A 40 2.73 7.63 -0.70
N LEU A 41 2.30 6.40 -0.93
CA LEU A 41 2.16 5.78 -2.24
C LEU A 41 0.69 5.57 -2.57
N HIS A 42 0.31 5.93 -3.79
CA HIS A 42 -0.97 5.56 -4.39
C HIS A 42 -0.73 4.77 -5.67
N ARG A 43 -1.47 3.68 -5.84
CA ARG A 43 -1.51 2.88 -7.08
C ARG A 43 -2.95 2.62 -7.48
N ALA A 44 -3.30 2.94 -8.72
CA ALA A 44 -4.60 2.62 -9.27
C ALA A 44 -4.73 1.11 -9.45
N LEU A 45 -5.84 0.53 -9.00
CA LEU A 45 -6.17 -0.89 -9.19
C LEU A 45 -7.14 -1.10 -10.37
N GLU A 46 -7.64 0.00 -10.94
CA GLU A 46 -8.44 0.01 -12.17
C GLU A 46 -7.64 0.77 -13.25
N PRO A 47 -6.83 0.09 -14.07
CA PRO A 47 -5.84 0.70 -14.97
C PRO A 47 -6.47 1.52 -16.10
N GLU A 48 -7.74 1.26 -16.42
CA GLU A 48 -8.52 2.03 -17.38
C GLU A 48 -8.98 3.39 -16.84
N LYS A 49 -8.84 3.64 -15.53
CA LYS A 49 -9.25 4.88 -14.88
C LYS A 49 -8.05 5.72 -14.46
N ALA A 50 -8.20 7.04 -14.54
CA ALA A 50 -7.25 7.96 -13.91
C ALA A 50 -7.18 7.70 -12.39
N LEU A 51 -6.01 7.94 -11.79
CA LEU A 51 -5.75 7.63 -10.39
C LEU A 51 -6.85 8.16 -9.46
N ASN A 52 -7.21 9.45 -9.57
CA ASN A 52 -8.23 10.11 -8.75
C ASN A 52 -9.64 9.47 -8.84
N ASN A 53 -9.93 8.75 -9.93
CA ASN A 53 -11.23 8.12 -10.20
C ASN A 53 -11.21 6.60 -10.00
N SER A 54 -10.07 6.03 -9.63
CA SER A 54 -9.83 4.59 -9.47
C SER A 54 -9.99 4.16 -8.01
N ILE A 55 -10.33 2.89 -7.77
CA ILE A 55 -10.00 2.22 -6.50
C ILE A 55 -8.48 2.12 -6.41
N GLN A 56 -7.90 2.48 -5.27
CA GLN A 56 -6.45 2.59 -5.11
C GLN A 56 -5.92 1.71 -3.99
N LEU A 57 -4.73 1.16 -4.18
CA LEU A 57 -3.86 0.78 -3.07
C LEU A 57 -3.19 2.03 -2.53
N LYS A 58 -3.32 2.26 -1.21
CA LYS A 58 -2.63 3.31 -0.48
C LYS A 58 -1.71 2.70 0.56
N VAL A 59 -0.44 3.10 0.51
CA VAL A 59 0.58 2.76 1.51
C VAL A 59 1.13 4.06 2.10
N SER A 60 1.22 4.16 3.42
CA SER A 60 1.79 5.32 4.10
C SER A 60 2.81 4.87 5.13
N ILE A 61 4.03 5.37 5.05
CA ILE A 61 5.13 5.07 5.97
C ILE A 61 5.46 6.34 6.74
N ASN A 62 5.60 6.25 8.07
CA ASN A 62 5.93 7.40 8.89
C ASN A 62 7.36 7.92 8.61
N GLU A 63 7.63 9.16 9.01
CA GLU A 63 8.92 9.83 8.78
C GLU A 63 10.12 9.04 9.33
N THR A 64 9.94 8.37 10.46
CA THR A 64 11.00 7.60 11.13
C THR A 64 11.19 6.20 10.57
N LEU A 65 10.43 5.79 9.54
CA LEU A 65 10.50 4.46 8.92
C LEU A 65 10.29 3.29 9.91
N THR A 66 9.50 3.52 10.97
CA THR A 66 9.25 2.52 12.03
C THR A 66 7.84 1.92 11.96
N GLY A 67 6.96 2.49 11.15
CA GLY A 67 5.59 2.01 11.03
C GLY A 67 4.92 2.48 9.76
N PHE A 68 3.94 1.69 9.33
CA PHE A 68 3.19 1.95 8.12
C PHE A 68 1.68 1.74 8.32
N LYS A 69 0.93 2.21 7.33
CA LYS A 69 -0.48 1.94 7.11
C LYS A 69 -0.61 1.42 5.68
N MET A 70 -1.52 0.48 5.48
CA MET A 70 -1.88 -0.01 4.17
C MET A 70 -3.39 -0.23 4.10
N SER A 71 -4.00 0.21 3.01
CA SER A 71 -5.42 -0.02 2.76
C SER A 71 -5.75 0.16 1.29
N THR A 72 -6.82 -0.46 0.85
CA THR A 72 -7.47 -0.14 -0.41
C THR A 72 -8.59 0.87 -0.18
N VAL A 73 -8.65 1.90 -1.03
CA VAL A 73 -9.53 3.05 -0.89
C VAL A 73 -10.27 3.34 -2.19
N SER A 74 -11.45 3.96 -2.11
CA SER A 74 -12.22 4.39 -3.28
C SER A 74 -11.53 5.54 -4.02
N ALA A 75 -12.12 5.93 -5.16
CA ALA A 75 -11.82 7.18 -5.82
C ALA A 75 -11.76 8.35 -4.83
N GLY A 76 -10.78 9.23 -5.00
CA GLY A 76 -10.50 10.36 -4.12
C GLY A 76 -9.95 10.00 -2.73
N ASP A 77 -9.60 8.73 -2.45
CA ASP A 77 -9.02 8.29 -1.17
C ASP A 77 -9.92 8.60 0.05
N VAL A 78 -11.25 8.51 -0.17
CA VAL A 78 -12.25 8.94 0.82
C VAL A 78 -12.66 7.79 1.74
N VAL A 79 -12.93 6.61 1.18
CA VAL A 79 -13.52 5.48 1.90
C VAL A 79 -12.70 4.22 1.68
N ARG A 80 -12.54 3.40 2.74
CA ARG A 80 -11.92 2.07 2.61
C ARG A 80 -12.82 1.13 1.81
N VAL A 81 -12.21 0.34 0.92
CA VAL A 81 -12.91 -0.63 0.07
C VAL A 81 -12.30 -2.00 0.30
N ASP A 82 -13.13 -3.02 0.56
CA ASP A 82 -12.69 -4.42 0.58
C ASP A 82 -12.66 -4.95 -0.85
N ILE A 83 -11.48 -4.97 -1.48
CA ILE A 83 -11.32 -5.41 -2.87
C ILE A 83 -11.57 -6.91 -3.06
N PHE A 84 -11.48 -7.72 -2.00
CA PHE A 84 -11.69 -9.17 -2.05
C PHE A 84 -13.18 -9.55 -2.09
N LYS A 85 -14.07 -8.61 -1.76
CA LYS A 85 -15.53 -8.76 -1.88
C LYS A 85 -16.12 -7.95 -3.02
N ASN A 86 -15.30 -7.30 -3.83
CA ASN A 86 -15.76 -6.48 -4.94
C ASN A 86 -16.24 -7.36 -6.12
N ASN A 87 -17.21 -6.87 -6.90
CA ASN A 87 -17.68 -7.56 -8.10
C ASN A 87 -16.56 -7.85 -9.12
N ASN A 88 -15.52 -6.98 -9.17
CA ASN A 88 -14.34 -7.14 -10.02
C ASN A 88 -13.11 -7.62 -9.24
N ALA A 89 -13.30 -8.34 -8.13
CA ALA A 89 -12.22 -8.75 -7.22
C ALA A 89 -11.02 -9.38 -7.94
N ALA A 90 -11.23 -10.27 -8.91
CA ALA A 90 -10.13 -10.95 -9.61
C ALA A 90 -9.10 -9.97 -10.19
N LYS A 91 -9.55 -8.95 -10.93
CA LYS A 91 -8.68 -7.95 -11.56
C LYS A 91 -8.03 -7.02 -10.53
N LEU A 92 -8.80 -6.59 -9.54
CA LEU A 92 -8.32 -5.69 -8.48
C LEU A 92 -7.25 -6.37 -7.62
N VAL A 93 -7.47 -7.62 -7.26
CA VAL A 93 -6.57 -8.42 -6.41
C VAL A 93 -5.29 -8.77 -7.18
N GLU A 94 -5.38 -9.11 -8.47
CA GLU A 94 -4.21 -9.36 -9.32
C GLU A 94 -3.27 -8.13 -9.35
N LEU A 95 -3.79 -6.94 -9.64
CA LEU A 95 -2.98 -5.72 -9.64
C LEU A 95 -2.51 -5.32 -8.24
N TYR A 96 -3.33 -5.54 -7.22
CA TYR A 96 -2.91 -5.35 -5.84
C TYR A 96 -1.68 -6.21 -5.52
N HIS A 97 -1.72 -7.52 -5.83
CA HIS A 97 -0.60 -8.43 -5.60
C HIS A 97 0.62 -8.06 -6.42
N PHE A 98 0.46 -7.58 -7.66
CA PHE A 98 1.56 -7.07 -8.47
C PHE A 98 2.31 -5.92 -7.76
N PHE A 99 1.59 -4.90 -7.27
CA PHE A 99 2.23 -3.79 -6.56
C PHE A 99 2.80 -4.20 -5.21
N ILE A 100 2.16 -5.12 -4.49
CA ILE A 100 2.71 -5.66 -3.24
C ILE A 100 4.00 -6.44 -3.48
N ALA A 101 4.07 -7.25 -4.54
CA ALA A 101 5.28 -7.95 -4.92
C ALA A 101 6.43 -6.97 -5.19
N GLU A 102 6.18 -5.88 -5.92
CA GLU A 102 7.18 -4.82 -6.13
C GLU A 102 7.69 -4.25 -4.80
N LEU A 103 6.80 -3.96 -3.84
CA LEU A 103 7.20 -3.46 -2.52
C LEU A 103 8.02 -4.48 -1.72
N ILE A 104 7.75 -5.77 -1.89
CA ILE A 104 8.51 -6.84 -1.24
C ILE A 104 9.89 -7.00 -1.88
N ASP A 105 9.94 -7.12 -3.21
CA ASP A 105 11.18 -7.30 -3.97
C ASP A 105 12.16 -6.14 -3.77
N ARG A 106 11.63 -4.95 -3.50
CA ARG A 106 12.41 -3.74 -3.26
C ARG A 106 12.77 -3.53 -1.78
N GLY A 107 12.42 -4.48 -0.91
CA GLY A 107 12.77 -4.46 0.51
C GLY A 107 12.01 -3.40 1.32
N VAL A 108 10.80 -3.04 0.89
CA VAL A 108 9.93 -2.13 1.67
C VAL A 108 9.04 -2.93 2.62
N LEU A 109 8.44 -4.02 2.13
CA LEU A 109 7.54 -4.88 2.90
C LEU A 109 8.08 -6.31 2.95
N GLU A 110 7.66 -7.04 3.97
CA GLU A 110 7.90 -8.47 4.10
C GLU A 110 6.58 -9.17 4.45
N VAL A 111 6.37 -10.36 3.92
CA VAL A 111 5.25 -11.22 4.33
C VAL A 111 5.59 -11.82 5.69
N VAL A 112 4.61 -11.80 6.60
CA VAL A 112 4.68 -12.53 7.86
C VAL A 112 3.84 -13.79 7.69
N ASP A 113 4.49 -14.95 7.73
CA ASP A 113 3.78 -16.21 7.94
C ASP A 113 3.28 -16.22 9.38
N VAL A 114 1.96 -16.16 9.54
CA VAL A 114 1.27 -16.32 10.83
C VAL A 114 0.84 -17.78 10.98
#